data_AF-A0A4S2AZM4-F1
#
_entry.id   AF-A0A4S2AZM4-F1
#
_cell.length_a   1.000
_cell.length_b   1.000
_cell.length_c   1.000
_cell.angle_alpha   90.00
_cell.angle_beta   90.00
_cell.angle_gamma   90.00
#
_symmetry.space_group_name_H-M   'P 1'
#
loop_
_entity.id
_entity.type
_entity.pdbx_description
1 polymer ?
#
loop_
_entity_poly.entity_id
_entity_poly.type
_entity_poly.pdbx_seq_one_letter_code
_entity_poly.pdbx_strand_id
1 'polypeptide(L)' 'MAKKIISNYRYWLLLIIGFVATIGTFSVPEDGLPLLSWLWVLISTKVIGLGAFYLFYVLVERWEKRGTIPELTQFTKEF' A
#
# COMPACT_ATOMS: atom_id res chain seq x y z
N MET A 1 -21.07 -8.76 -6.61
CA MET A 1 -19.97 -8.24 -5.78
C MET A 1 -18.75 -7.87 -6.64
N ALA A 2 -18.13 -8.82 -7.36
CA ALA A 2 -16.91 -8.59 -8.16
C ALA A 2 -16.99 -7.43 -9.19
N LYS A 3 -18.09 -7.29 -9.93
CA LYS A 3 -18.26 -6.21 -10.93
C LYS A 3 -18.18 -4.80 -10.34
N LYS A 4 -18.69 -4.60 -9.10
CA LYS A 4 -18.62 -3.31 -8.41
C LYS A 4 -17.20 -2.99 -7.94
N ILE A 5 -16.49 -3.99 -7.41
CA ILE A 5 -15.09 -3.87 -6.98
C ILE A 5 -14.20 -3.50 -8.18
N ILE A 6 -14.35 -4.18 -9.31
CA ILE A 6 -13.56 -3.93 -10.53
C ILE A 6 -13.84 -2.55 -11.12
N SER A 7 -15.06 -2.02 -10.99
CA SER A 7 -15.43 -0.71 -11.53
C SER A 7 -15.00 0.48 -10.65
N ASN A 8 -14.78 0.27 -9.35
CA ASN A 8 -14.46 1.35 -8.42
C ASN A 8 -12.94 1.55 -8.35
N TYR A 9 -12.48 2.66 -8.93
CA TYR A 9 -11.06 3.01 -9.01
C TYR A 9 -10.35 3.05 -7.65
N ARG A 10 -11.08 3.27 -6.54
CA ARG A 10 -10.52 3.31 -5.19
C ARG A 10 -9.87 1.98 -4.82
N TYR A 11 -10.45 0.85 -5.22
CA TYR A 11 -9.88 -0.47 -4.97
C TYR A 11 -8.60 -0.71 -5.75
N TRP A 12 -8.55 -0.26 -7.01
CA TRP A 12 -7.33 -0.30 -7.80
C TRP A 12 -6.23 0.57 -7.21
N LEU A 13 -6.59 1.76 -6.71
CA LEU A 13 -5.64 2.65 -6.05
C LEU A 13 -5.12 2.05 -4.74
N LEU A 14 -5.98 1.47 -3.91
CA LEU A 14 -5.55 0.73 -2.71
C LEU A 14 -4.63 -0.44 -3.06
N LEU A 15 -4.96 -1.20 -4.11
CA LEU A 15 -4.14 -2.32 -4.56
C LEU A 15 -2.75 -1.85 -5.01
N ILE A 16 -2.67 -0.78 -5.80
CA ILE A 16 -1.40 -0.20 -6.25
C ILE A 16 -0.57 0.28 -5.05
N ILE A 17 -1.18 1.03 -4.12
CA ILE A 17 -0.47 1.55 -2.95
C ILE A 17 0.00 0.40 -2.04
N GLY A 18 -0.85 -0.59 -1.81
CA GLY A 18 -0.49 -1.79 -1.04
C GLY A 18 0.64 -2.59 -1.68
N PHE A 19 0.66 -2.69 -3.01
CA PHE A 19 1.74 -3.33 -3.75
C PHE A 19 3.06 -2.55 -3.61
N VAL A 20 3.04 -1.23 -3.77
CA VAL A 20 4.21 -0.36 -3.55
C VAL A 20 4.71 -0.47 -2.11
N ALA A 21 3.79 -0.46 -1.13
CA ALA A 21 4.11 -0.62 0.29
C ALA A 21 4.80 -1.97 0.55
N THR A 22 4.30 -3.05 -0.05
CA THR A 22 4.88 -4.39 0.06
C THR A 22 6.28 -4.43 -0.55
N ILE A 23 6.45 -3.95 -1.79
CA ILE A 23 7.77 -3.93 -2.43
C ILE A 23 8.75 -3.07 -1.64
N GLY A 24 8.41 -1.84 -1.27
CA GLY A 24 9.33 -0.96 -0.53
C GLY A 24 9.76 -1.54 0.82
N THR A 25 8.86 -2.25 1.50
CA THR A 25 9.17 -2.91 2.78
C THR A 25 10.02 -4.15 2.60
N PHE A 26 9.72 -5.02 1.63
CA PHE A 26 10.42 -6.30 1.48
C PHE A 26 11.60 -6.29 0.50
N SER A 27 11.76 -5.25 -0.32
CA SER A 27 12.91 -5.13 -1.23
C SER A 27 14.21 -4.97 -0.44
N VAL A 28 15.24 -5.67 -0.88
CA VAL A 28 16.62 -5.56 -0.39
C VAL A 28 17.49 -5.06 -1.54
N PRO A 29 18.40 -4.10 -1.32
CA PRO A 29 19.30 -3.63 -2.37
C PRO A 29 20.26 -4.73 -2.81
N GLU A 30 20.80 -4.60 -4.02
CA GLU A 30 21.79 -5.51 -4.58
C GLU A 30 23.11 -5.47 -3.80
N ASP A 31 23.67 -6.64 -3.46
CA ASP A 31 24.87 -6.77 -2.63
C ASP A 31 26.15 -6.23 -3.28
N GLY A 32 26.16 -6.05 -4.61
CA GLY A 32 27.29 -5.49 -5.35
C GLY A 32 27.48 -3.97 -5.18
N LEU A 33 26.57 -3.29 -4.49
CA LEU A 33 26.63 -1.84 -4.30
C LEU A 33 27.68 -1.44 -3.25
N PRO A 34 28.35 -0.28 -3.42
CA PRO A 34 29.14 0.33 -2.36
C PRO A 34 28.29 0.53 -1.09
N LEU A 35 28.87 0.33 0.09
CA LEU A 35 28.15 0.32 1.38
C LEU A 35 27.24 1.54 1.60
N LEU A 36 27.71 2.74 1.24
CA LEU A 36 26.91 3.96 1.36
C LEU A 36 25.72 3.98 0.39
N SER A 37 25.92 3.54 -0.85
CA SER A 37 24.84 3.42 -1.84
C SER A 37 23.83 2.35 -1.43
N TRP A 38 24.30 1.21 -0.92
CA TRP A 38 23.46 0.13 -0.42
C TRP A 38 22.58 0.62 0.74
N LEU A 39 23.17 1.29 1.74
CA LEU A 39 22.42 1.86 2.87
C LEU A 39 21.42 2.92 2.42
N TRP A 40 21.80 3.78 1.48
CA TRP A 40 20.91 4.80 0.94
C TRP A 40 19.69 4.20 0.24
N VAL A 41 19.90 3.19 -0.62
CA VAL A 41 18.81 2.47 -1.29
C VAL A 41 17.95 1.72 -0.27
N LEU A 42 18.55 1.08 0.74
CA LEU A 42 17.80 0.39 1.79
C LEU A 42 16.90 1.37 2.55
N ILE A 43 17.45 2.48 3.05
CA ILE A 43 16.69 3.44 3.86
C ILE A 43 15.59 4.09 3.02
N SER A 44 15.90 4.55 1.81
CA SER A 44 14.92 5.21 0.94
C SER A 44 13.75 4.29 0.57
N THR A 45 14.01 3.02 0.23
CA THR A 45 12.94 2.05 -0.06
C THR A 45 12.05 1.78 1.15
N LYS A 46 12.64 1.67 2.36
CA LYS A 46 11.88 1.48 3.61
C LYS A 46 11.02 2.69 3.95
N VAL A 47 11.55 3.90 3.78
CA VAL A 47 10.79 5.15 3.98
C VAL A 47 9.61 5.23 3.01
N ILE A 48 9.82 4.88 1.74
CA ILE A 48 8.74 4.83 0.74
C ILE A 48 7.70 3.76 1.12
N GLY A 49 8.13 2.56 1.53
CA GLY A 49 7.24 1.48 1.94
C GLY A 49 6.36 1.87 3.14
N LEU A 50 6.96 2.43 4.19
CA LEU A 50 6.24 2.92 5.37
C LEU A 50 5.30 4.10 5.02
N GLY A 51 5.75 5.02 4.18
CA GLY A 51 4.93 6.13 3.70
C GLY A 51 3.71 5.65 2.90
N ALA A 52 3.89 4.63 2.06
CA ALA A 52 2.80 4.01 1.32
C ALA A 52 1.83 3.25 2.25
N PHE A 53 2.32 2.55 3.28
CA PHE A 53 1.47 1.94 4.30
C PHE A 53 0.62 2.96 5.05
N TYR A 54 1.23 4.08 5.47
CA TYR A 54 0.50 5.16 6.14
C TYR A 54 -0.56 5.77 5.21
N LEU A 55 -0.20 6.03 3.95
CA LEU A 55 -1.13 6.55 2.96
C LEU A 55 -2.30 5.59 2.71
N PHE A 56 -2.03 4.28 2.61
CA PHE A 56 -3.04 3.24 2.49
C PHE A 56 -4.03 3.31 3.66
N TYR A 57 -3.51 3.33 4.89
CA TYR A 57 -4.32 3.41 6.11
C TYR A 57 -5.23 4.66 6.10
N VAL A 58 -4.67 5.84 5.84
CA VAL A 58 -5.42 7.10 5.82
C VAL A 58 -6.51 7.10 4.74
N LEU A 59 -6.22 6.53 3.56
CA LEU A 59 -7.21 6.44 2.47
C LEU A 59 -8.35 5.48 2.81
N VAL A 60 -8.04 4.33 3.40
CA VAL A 60 -9.05 3.38 3.87
C VAL A 60 -9.95 4.06 4.90
N GLU A 61 -9.38 4.66 5.95
CA GLU A 61 -10.15 5.32 7.02
C GLU A 61 -11.04 6.45 6.44
N ARG A 62 -10.49 7.27 5.54
CA ARG A 62 -11.23 8.36 4.90
C ARG A 62 -12.38 7.87 4.04
N TRP A 63 -12.18 6.80 3.27
CA TRP A 63 -13.19 6.28 2.35
C TRP A 63 -14.23 5.41 3.04
N GLU A 64 -13.85 4.74 4.11
CA GLU A 64 -14.76 4.04 5.02
C GLU A 64 -15.73 5.02 5.68
N LYS A 65 -15.21 6.11 6.28
CA LYS A 65 -16.05 7.18 6.87
C LYS A 65 -17.02 7.81 5.87
N ARG A 66 -16.70 7.79 4.57
CA ARG A 66 -17.55 8.30 3.49
C ARG A 66 -18.48 7.25 2.87
N GLY A 67 -18.40 6.00 3.31
CA GLY A 67 -19.19 4.90 2.74
C GLY A 67 -18.87 4.59 1.27
N THR A 68 -17.65 4.92 0.82
CA THR A 68 -17.25 4.84 -0.61
C THR A 68 -16.51 3.55 -0.98
N ILE A 69 -16.21 2.72 0.02
CA ILE A 69 -15.61 1.38 -0.12
C ILE A 69 -16.39 0.31 0.68
N PRO A 70 -17.74 0.27 0.59
CA PRO A 70 -18.56 -0.55 1.48
C PRO A 70 -18.24 -2.05 1.41
N GLU A 71 -17.79 -2.55 0.24
CA GLU A 71 -17.39 -3.95 0.08
C GLU A 71 -16.16 -4.31 0.94
N LEU A 72 -15.20 -3.39 1.10
CA LEU A 72 -14.02 -3.62 1.95
C LEU A 72 -14.39 -3.49 3.42
N THR A 73 -15.21 -2.50 3.78
CA THR A 73 -15.71 -2.31 5.15
C THR A 73 -16.56 -3.48 5.64
N GLN A 74 -17.34 -4.10 4.75
CA GLN A 74 -18.10 -5.30 5.09
C GLN A 74 -17.16 -6.49 5.31
N PHE A 75 -16.20 -6.70 4.41
CA PHE A 75 -15.21 -7.77 4.53
C PHE A 75 -14.41 -7.69 5.83
N THR A 76 -13.98 -6.49 6.25
CA THR A 76 -13.24 -6.31 7.51
C THR A 76 -14.08 -6.49 8.77
N LYS A 77 -15.42 -6.43 8.67
CA LYS A 77 -16.33 -6.70 9.80
C LYS A 77 -16.72 -8.18 9.91
N GLU A 78 -16.59 -8.93 8.82
CA GLU A 78 -16.89 -10.36 8.75
C GLU A 78 -15.68 -11.23 9.14
N PHE A 79 -14.50 -10.64 9.28
CA PHE A 79 -13.26 -11.25 9.79
C PHE A 79 -13.02 -10.91 11.26
#